data_AF-A0A530C200-F1
#
_entry.id   AF-A0A530C200-F1
#
_cell.length_a   1.000
_cell.length_b   1.000
_cell.length_c   1.000
_cell.angle_alpha   90.00
_cell.angle_beta   90.00
_cell.angle_gamma   90.00
#
_symmetry.space_group_name_H-M   'P 1'
#
loop_
_entity.id
_entity.type
_entity.pdbx_description
1 polymer ?
#
loop_
_entity_poly.entity_id
_entity_poly.type
_entity_poly.pdbx_seq_one_letter_code
_entity_poly.pdbx_strand_id
1 'polypeptide(L)' 'MSTHSTDGREWAKLSALKPGDKVLTDSGFSCGMSNKTLTVQVDDLGLFVPCGRVNHYLDGQLADDGDHLVGIWLAA' A
#
# COMPACT_ATOMS: atom_id res chain seq x y z
N MET A 1 0.75 18.78 -2.60
CA MET A 1 1.08 17.34 -2.51
C MET A 1 -0.18 16.57 -2.80
N SER A 2 -0.12 15.51 -3.60
CA SER A 2 -1.33 14.76 -4.00
C SER A 2 -1.61 13.66 -2.99
N THR A 3 -2.86 13.52 -2.58
CA THR A 3 -3.37 12.36 -1.81
C THR A 3 -4.09 11.36 -2.74
N HIS A 4 -4.02 11.63 -4.04
CA HIS A 4 -4.73 10.92 -5.09
C HIS A 4 -3.78 10.61 -6.25
N SER A 5 -4.07 9.54 -6.98
CA SER A 5 -3.46 9.27 -8.28
C SER A 5 -3.94 10.25 -9.35
N THR A 6 -3.28 10.20 -10.51
CA THR A 6 -3.57 11.08 -11.66
C THR A 6 -4.98 10.95 -12.23
N ASP A 7 -5.64 9.82 -11.96
CA ASP A 7 -7.05 9.55 -12.30
C ASP A 7 -8.05 10.03 -11.24
N GLY A 8 -7.57 10.62 -10.14
CA GLY A 8 -8.39 11.17 -9.06
C GLY A 8 -8.85 10.14 -8.02
N ARG A 9 -8.26 8.94 -7.97
CA ARG A 9 -8.56 7.95 -6.92
C ARG A 9 -7.72 8.21 -5.65
N GLU A 10 -8.37 8.30 -4.49
CA GLU A 10 -7.72 8.54 -3.19
C GLU A 10 -6.89 7.32 -2.77
N TRP A 11 -5.61 7.53 -2.45
CA TRP A 11 -4.75 6.47 -1.92
C TRP A 11 -5.18 6.00 -0.53
N ALA A 12 -4.83 4.76 -0.18
CA ALA A 12 -5.07 4.23 1.17
C ALA A 12 -4.26 5.02 2.21
N LYS A 13 -4.84 5.21 3.40
CA LYS A 13 -4.17 5.82 4.55
C LYS A 13 -3.56 4.73 5.42
N LEU A 14 -2.27 4.86 5.76
CA LEU A 14 -1.59 3.93 6.64
C LEU A 14 -2.29 3.86 8.01
N SER A 15 -2.71 5.02 8.54
CA SER A 15 -3.44 5.13 9.82
C SER A 15 -4.79 4.41 9.85
N ALA A 16 -5.39 4.16 8.68
CA ALA A 16 -6.68 3.49 8.54
C ALA A 16 -6.56 1.98 8.23
N LEU A 17 -5.39 1.53 7.80
CA LEU A 17 -5.15 0.12 7.46
C LEU A 17 -4.91 -0.71 8.72
N LYS A 18 -5.33 -1.98 8.65
CA LYS A 18 -5.09 -3.00 9.66
C LYS A 18 -4.74 -4.35 9.02
N PRO A 19 -4.12 -5.27 9.77
CA PRO A 19 -3.86 -6.62 9.27
C PRO A 19 -5.15 -7.29 8.81
N GLY A 20 -5.08 -7.97 7.66
CA GLY A 20 -6.21 -8.62 7.01
C GLY A 20 -6.92 -7.75 5.95
N ASP A 21 -6.72 -6.43 5.95
CA ASP A 21 -7.26 -5.58 4.88
C ASP A 21 -6.69 -5.97 3.52
N LYS A 22 -7.48 -5.78 2.47
CA LYS A 22 -7.05 -5.98 1.09
C LYS A 22 -6.67 -4.63 0.49
N VAL A 23 -5.53 -4.59 -0.18
CA VAL A 23 -5.07 -3.41 -0.89
C VAL A 23 -4.73 -3.74 -2.33
N LEU A 24 -5.02 -2.82 -3.24
CA LEU A 24 -4.62 -2.87 -4.64
C LEU A 24 -3.37 -2.01 -4.82
N THR A 25 -2.34 -2.57 -5.44
CA THR A 25 -1.12 -1.86 -5.85
C THR A 25 -1.20 -1.42 -7.30
N ASP A 26 -0.51 -0.33 -7.64
CA ASP A 26 -0.46 0.20 -8.99
C ASP A 26 0.53 -0.55 -9.91
N SER A 27 0.73 -0.03 -11.12
CA SER A 27 1.64 -0.64 -12.09
C SER A 27 3.13 -0.45 -11.79
N GLY A 28 3.49 0.52 -10.96
CA GLY A 28 4.86 0.85 -10.56
C GLY A 28 5.47 -0.14 -9.56
N PHE A 29 4.64 -0.95 -8.90
CA PHE A 29 5.12 -2.01 -8.02
C PHE A 29 5.85 -3.11 -8.81
N SER A 30 7.05 -3.46 -8.35
CA SER A 30 7.89 -4.52 -8.93
C SER A 30 7.59 -5.89 -8.33
N CYS A 31 8.37 -6.92 -8.69
CA CYS A 31 8.26 -8.28 -8.14
C CYS A 31 6.89 -8.97 -8.36
N GLY A 32 6.20 -8.64 -9.46
CA GLY A 32 4.91 -9.26 -9.80
C GLY A 32 3.72 -8.76 -8.97
N MET A 33 3.92 -7.70 -8.17
CA MET A 33 2.85 -7.01 -7.42
C MET A 33 2.12 -5.96 -8.26
N SER A 34 2.58 -5.67 -9.48
CA SER A 34 1.93 -4.73 -10.38
C SER A 34 0.44 -5.07 -10.57
N ASN A 35 -0.46 -4.13 -10.26
CA ASN A 35 -1.91 -4.29 -10.37
C ASN A 35 -2.46 -5.53 -9.63
N LYS A 36 -1.97 -5.79 -8.41
CA LYS A 36 -2.40 -6.95 -7.60
C LYS A 36 -3.15 -6.53 -6.36
N THR A 37 -4.12 -7.36 -5.98
CA THR A 37 -4.72 -7.31 -4.64
C THR A 37 -3.88 -8.15 -3.68
N LEU A 38 -3.35 -7.50 -2.65
CA LEU A 38 -2.53 -8.10 -1.61
C LEU A 38 -3.24 -7.98 -0.25
N THR A 39 -2.83 -8.81 0.69
CA THR A 39 -3.37 -8.76 2.07
C THR A 39 -2.35 -8.09 2.95
N VAL A 40 -2.78 -7.07 3.69
CA VAL A 40 -1.97 -6.41 4.70
C VAL A 40 -1.68 -7.40 5.84
N GLN A 41 -0.43 -7.50 6.24
CA GLN A 41 0.03 -8.27 7.38
C GLN A 41 0.77 -7.35 8.37
N VAL A 42 1.08 -7.86 9.55
CA VAL A 42 1.88 -7.16 10.57
C VAL A 42 2.91 -8.09 11.17
N ASP A 43 4.08 -7.54 11.46
CA ASP A 43 5.10 -8.14 12.32
C ASP A 43 5.66 -7.05 13.27
N ASP A 44 6.77 -7.37 13.96
CA ASP A 44 7.40 -6.46 14.93
C ASP A 44 7.94 -5.16 14.30
N LEU A 45 8.07 -5.09 12.97
CA LEU A 45 8.55 -3.91 12.25
C LEU A 45 7.41 -3.04 11.69
N GLY A 46 6.19 -3.58 11.57
CA GLY A 46 5.00 -2.81 11.20
C GLY A 46 4.10 -3.48 10.17
N LEU A 47 3.26 -2.69 9.50
CA LEU A 47 2.35 -3.17 8.46
C LEU A 47 3.09 -3.38 7.15
N PHE A 48 2.86 -4.52 6.50
CA PHE A 48 3.50 -4.87 5.24
C PHE A 48 2.58 -5.65 4.29
N VAL A 49 2.97 -5.73 3.02
CA VAL A 49 2.42 -6.69 2.06
C VAL A 49 3.52 -7.67 1.58
N PRO A 50 3.25 -8.99 1.54
CA PRO A 50 4.24 -9.95 1.09
C PRO A 50 4.31 -10.02 -0.44
N CYS A 51 5.52 -10.06 -1.01
CA CYS A 51 5.74 -10.29 -2.45
C CYS A 51 6.20 -11.72 -2.79
N GLY A 52 6.25 -12.60 -1.78
CA GLY A 52 6.78 -13.98 -1.89
C GLY A 52 8.31 -14.09 -1.78
N ARG A 53 9.04 -12.98 -1.81
CA ARG A 53 10.50 -12.94 -1.58
C ARG A 53 10.85 -12.20 -0.29
N VAL A 54 10.19 -11.07 -0.05
CA VAL A 54 10.42 -10.18 1.10
C VAL A 54 9.09 -9.58 1.58
N ASN A 55 9.14 -8.92 2.73
CA ASN A 55 8.05 -8.10 3.27
C ASN A 55 8.26 -6.65 2.81
N HIS A 56 7.26 -6.07 2.14
CA HIS A 56 7.27 -4.65 1.77
C HIS A 56 6.47 -3.85 2.79
N TYR A 57 7.18 -3.18 3.70
CA TYR A 57 6.57 -2.32 4.70
C TYR A 57 5.91 -1.10 4.07
N LEU A 58 4.70 -0.80 4.52
CA LEU A 58 3.83 0.21 3.93
C LEU A 58 4.30 1.63 4.26
N ASP A 59 4.95 1.83 5.41
CA ASP A 59 5.54 3.12 5.80
C ASP A 59 6.63 3.62 4.84
N GLY A 60 7.27 2.72 4.10
CA GLY A 60 8.22 3.04 3.03
C GLY A 60 7.56 3.60 1.76
N GLN A 61 6.22 3.71 1.70
CA GLN A 61 5.45 4.21 0.55
C GLN A 61 4.61 5.44 0.91
N LEU A 62 4.93 6.13 2.00
CA LEU A 62 4.21 7.34 2.41
C LEU A 62 4.44 8.49 1.45
N ALA A 63 3.36 9.21 1.15
CA ALA A 63 3.39 10.54 0.55
C ALA A 63 3.95 11.56 1.56
N ASP A 64 4.17 12.79 1.10
CA ASP A 64 4.75 13.87 1.92
C ASP A 64 3.90 14.30 3.13
N ASP A 65 2.64 13.85 3.20
CA ASP A 65 1.77 14.07 4.36
C ASP A 65 1.95 13.04 5.48
N GLY A 66 2.76 12.00 5.24
CA GLY A 66 3.07 10.98 6.23
C GLY A 66 1.95 9.98 6.51
N ASP A 67 0.87 9.96 5.71
CA ASP A 67 -0.23 9.00 5.91
C ASP A 67 -0.71 8.31 4.63
N HIS A 68 -0.75 8.98 3.48
CA HIS A 68 -1.23 8.34 2.25
C HIS A 68 -0.17 7.46 1.60
N LEU A 69 -0.57 6.29 1.11
CA LEU A 69 0.32 5.29 0.51
C LEU A 69 0.33 5.41 -1.02
N VAL A 70 1.41 5.98 -1.56
CA VAL A 70 1.56 6.23 -3.00
C VAL A 70 1.40 4.93 -3.79
N GLY A 71 0.44 4.92 -4.73
CA GLY A 71 0.18 3.76 -5.58
C GLY A 71 -0.48 2.57 -4.89
N ILE A 72 -1.06 2.78 -3.70
CA ILE A 72 -1.81 1.76 -2.96
C ILE A 72 -3.22 2.28 -2.67
N TRP A 73 -4.23 1.44 -2.91
CA TRP A 73 -5.64 1.73 -2.61
C TRP A 73 -6.26 0.64 -1.77
N LEU A 74 -7.26 0.97 -0.95
CA LEU A 74 -8.10 -0.05 -0.32
C LEU A 74 -8.86 -0.82 -1.41
N ALA A 75 -8.80 -2.14 -1.35
CA ALA A 75 -9.62 -3.03 -2.18
C ALA A 75 -10.86 -3.43 -1.38
N ALA A 76 -12.04 -3.17 -1.96
CA ALA A 76 -13.33 -3.51 -1.37
C ALA A 76 -13.54 -5.02 -1.26
#